data_AF-W1PJ60-F1
#
_entry.id   AF-W1PJ60-F1
#
_cell.length_a   1.000
_cell.length_b   1.000
_cell.length_c   1.000
_cell.angle_alpha   90.00
_cell.angle_beta   90.00
_cell.angle_gamma   90.00
#
_symmetry.space_group_name_H-M   'P 1'
#
loop_
_entity.id
_entity.type
_entity.pdbx_description
1 polymer ?
#
loop_
_entity_poly.entity_id
_entity_poly.type
_entity_poly.pdbx_seq_one_letter_code
_entity_poly.pdbx_strand_id
1 'polypeptide(L)'
;MVGSIAGIVPNGRLYQLVEIKKALKHELGAVVGIRCSTNLEREFQLYEVYVCIDKVDATSLIPCSSLPDFKCPDEIRFLAFNLQMLKKDVISNSHNLQVE
;
A
#
# COMPACT_ATOMS: atom_id res chain seq x y z
N MET A 1 14.67 11.23 -1.13
CA MET A 1 13.59 12.13 -0.65
C MET A 1 12.30 11.57 -1.21
N VAL A 2 11.46 10.91 -0.40
CA VAL A 2 10.14 10.47 -0.89
C VAL A 2 9.28 11.72 -0.94
N GLY A 3 9.28 12.39 -2.10
CA GLY A 3 8.47 13.56 -2.35
C GLY A 3 7.00 13.20 -2.18
N SER A 4 6.24 14.07 -1.52
CA SER A 4 4.80 13.92 -1.38
C SER A 4 4.15 13.82 -2.76
N ILE A 5 3.47 12.71 -3.06
CA ILE A 5 2.71 12.55 -4.29
C ILE A 5 1.38 13.30 -4.08
N ALA A 6 1.25 14.49 -4.66
CA ALA A 6 0.08 15.37 -4.48
C ALA A 6 -0.36 15.55 -3.00
N GLY A 7 0.61 15.62 -2.07
CA GLY A 7 0.33 15.76 -0.64
C GLY A 7 -0.07 14.46 0.10
N ILE A 8 -0.07 13.32 -0.58
CA ILE A 8 -0.25 11.99 0.01
C ILE A 8 1.07 11.55 0.62
N VAL A 9 1.08 11.44 1.95
CA VAL A 9 2.27 11.10 2.75
C VAL A 9 1.91 10.13 3.87
N PRO A 10 2.85 9.28 4.32
CA PRO A 10 2.62 8.30 5.36
C PRO A 10 2.57 8.99 6.75
N ASN A 11 1.45 9.62 7.07
CA ASN A 11 1.24 10.40 8.29
C ASN A 11 0.02 9.95 9.12
N GLY A 12 -0.53 8.78 8.79
CA GLY A 12 -1.67 8.18 9.49
C GLY A 12 -3.04 8.75 9.11
N ARG A 13 -3.10 9.76 8.24
CA ARG A 13 -4.38 10.33 7.77
C ARG A 13 -5.13 9.33 6.87
N LEU A 14 -6.44 9.54 6.79
CA LEU A 14 -7.31 8.95 5.79
C LEU A 14 -7.16 9.71 4.47
N TYR A 15 -7.19 8.96 3.37
CA TYR A 15 -7.20 9.49 2.03
C TYR A 15 -8.26 8.76 1.21
N GLN A 16 -8.93 9.52 0.35
CA GLN A 16 -9.84 8.97 -0.65
C GLN A 16 -9.05 8.10 -1.63
N LEU A 17 -9.47 6.85 -1.82
CA LEU A 17 -8.84 5.86 -2.70
C LEU A 17 -8.74 6.39 -4.13
N VAL A 18 -9.76 7.12 -4.59
CA VAL A 18 -9.76 7.76 -5.90
C VAL A 18 -8.65 8.79 -6.05
N GLU A 19 -8.34 9.57 -5.00
CA GLU A 19 -7.28 10.57 -5.02
C GLU A 19 -5.89 9.92 -5.00
N ILE A 20 -5.72 8.81 -4.26
CA ILE A 20 -4.49 8.01 -4.32
C ILE A 20 -4.26 7.48 -5.75
N LYS A 21 -5.28 6.89 -6.37
CA LYS A 21 -5.20 6.36 -7.75
C LYS A 21 -4.88 7.46 -8.76
N LYS A 22 -5.52 8.64 -8.64
CA LYS A 22 -5.25 9.79 -9.51
C LYS A 22 -3.82 10.30 -9.36
N ALA A 23 -3.35 10.46 -8.13
CA ALA A 23 -2.02 10.98 -7.87
C ALA A 23 -0.93 10.02 -8.37
N LEU A 24 -1.08 8.71 -8.13
CA LEU A 24 -0.18 7.70 -8.70
C LEU A 24 -0.23 7.67 -10.23
N LYS A 25 -1.41 7.80 -10.84
CA LYS A 25 -1.54 7.87 -12.30
C LYS A 25 -0.84 9.10 -12.87
N HIS A 26 -0.91 10.25 -12.19
CA HIS A 26 -0.24 11.47 -12.60
C HIS A 26 1.28 11.31 -12.58
N GLU A 27 1.83 10.78 -11.48
CA GLU A 27 3.28 10.61 -11.31
C GLU A 27 3.87 9.50 -12.19
N LEU A 28 3.15 8.40 -12.37
CA LEU A 28 3.64 7.22 -13.09
C LEU A 28 3.23 7.19 -14.57
N GLY A 29 2.29 8.04 -14.99
CA GLY A 29 1.72 8.01 -16.34
C GLY A 29 0.82 6.80 -16.65
N ALA A 30 0.63 5.88 -15.70
CA ALA A 30 -0.10 4.63 -15.88
C ALA A 30 -1.09 4.36 -14.73
N VAL A 31 -2.17 3.63 -15.03
CA VAL A 31 -3.15 3.19 -14.01
C VAL A 31 -2.53 2.08 -13.17
N VAL A 32 -2.66 2.21 -11.86
CA VAL A 32 -2.12 1.26 -10.88
C VAL A 32 -3.23 0.49 -10.17
N GLY A 33 -2.91 -0.73 -9.74
CA GLY A 33 -3.71 -1.48 -8.78
C GLY A 33 -3.35 -1.09 -7.35
N ILE A 34 -4.34 -1.07 -6.45
CA ILE A 34 -4.13 -0.82 -5.03
C ILE A 34 -4.71 -1.99 -4.25
N ARG A 35 -3.87 -2.62 -3.42
CA ARG A 35 -4.32 -3.59 -2.42
C ARG A 35 -4.32 -2.92 -1.04
N CYS A 36 -5.44 -3.08 -0.36
CA CYS A 36 -5.59 -2.68 1.03
C CYS A 36 -5.46 -3.89 1.94
N SER A 37 -4.92 -3.66 3.13
CA SER A 37 -4.98 -4.61 4.23
C SER A 37 -5.64 -3.97 5.42
N THR A 38 -5.88 -4.78 6.45
CA THR A 38 -6.40 -4.31 7.72
C THR A 38 -5.25 -4.23 8.72
N ASN A 39 -5.12 -3.10 9.41
CA ASN A 39 -4.14 -2.91 10.47
C ASN A 39 -4.60 -3.61 11.78
N LEU A 40 -3.79 -3.52 12.83
CA LEU A 40 -4.11 -4.13 14.13
C LEU A 40 -5.33 -3.52 14.83
N GLU A 41 -5.71 -2.31 14.46
CA GLU A 41 -6.89 -1.58 14.94
C GLU A 41 -8.14 -1.86 14.08
N ARG A 42 -8.04 -2.83 13.16
CA ARG A 42 -9.10 -3.23 12.22
C ARG A 42 -9.47 -2.17 11.19
N GLU A 43 -8.56 -1.23 10.91
CA GLU A 43 -8.77 -0.18 9.93
C GLU A 43 -8.10 -0.53 8.60
N PHE A 44 -8.73 -0.15 7.49
CA PHE A 44 -8.15 -0.35 6.17
C PHE A 44 -6.99 0.62 5.94
N GLN A 45 -5.87 0.07 5.48
CA GLN A 45 -4.67 0.82 5.13
C GLN A 45 -4.19 0.49 3.72
N LEU A 46 -3.46 1.43 3.12
CA LEU A 46 -2.66 1.16 1.92
C LEU A 46 -1.62 0.09 2.25
N TYR A 47 -1.59 -0.99 1.46
CA TYR A 47 -0.65 -2.10 1.67
C TYR A 47 0.30 -2.29 0.50
N GLU A 48 -0.23 -2.45 -0.71
CA GLU A 48 0.58 -2.65 -1.91
C GLU A 48 0.06 -1.82 -3.07
N VAL A 49 0.98 -1.42 -3.93
CA VAL A 49 0.70 -0.78 -5.22
C VAL A 49 1.21 -1.70 -6.31
N TYR A 50 0.34 -2.04 -7.24
CA TYR A 50 0.65 -2.89 -8.39
C TYR A 50 0.82 -2.03 -9.63
N VAL A 51 1.98 -2.17 -10.27
CA VAL A 51 2.32 -1.53 -11.55
C VAL A 51 2.61 -2.60 -12.58
N CYS A 52 2.26 -2.34 -13.84
CA CYS A 52 2.59 -3.24 -14.95
C CYS A 52 3.69 -2.62 -15.81
N ILE A 53 4.64 -3.47 -16.19
CA ILE A 53 5.79 -3.11 -17.02
C ILE A 53 5.63 -3.85 -18.35
N ASP A 54 5.95 -3.18 -19.45
CA ASP A 54 5.95 -3.79 -20.77
C ASP A 54 6.96 -4.95 -20.81
N LYS A 55 6.52 -6.11 -21.27
CA LYS A 55 7.37 -7.30 -21.36
C LYS A 55 8.39 -7.20 -22.49
N VAL A 56 8.15 -6.35 -23.49
CA VAL A 56 9.01 -6.20 -24.66
C VAL A 56 10.28 -5.43 -24.31
N ASP A 57 10.16 -4.33 -23.56
CA ASP A 57 11.29 -3.46 -23.20
C ASP A 57 11.69 -3.50 -21.73
N ALA A 58 10.90 -4.18 -20.87
CA ALA A 58 11.11 -4.34 -19.43
C ALA A 58 11.33 -3.03 -18.65
N THR A 59 10.95 -1.89 -19.22
CA THR A 59 11.25 -0.55 -18.65
C THR A 59 10.04 0.39 -18.71
N SER A 60 9.19 0.26 -19.72
CA SER A 60 8.02 1.11 -19.88
C SER A 60 6.89 0.70 -18.94
N LEU A 61 6.31 1.67 -18.23
CA LEU A 61 5.08 1.47 -17.48
C LEU A 61 3.87 1.46 -18.43
N ILE A 62 3.02 0.45 -18.29
CA ILE A 62 1.83 0.26 -19.12
C ILE A 62 0.58 0.03 -18.27
N PRO A 63 -0.63 0.28 -18.79
CA PRO A 63 -1.86 -0.12 -18.13
C PRO A 63 -1.89 -1.65 -17.91
N CYS A 64 -2.27 -2.08 -16.70
CA CYS A 64 -2.45 -3.50 -16.42
C CYS A 64 -3.66 -4.06 -17.16
N SER A 65 -3.47 -5.10 -17.97
CA SER A 65 -4.55 -5.81 -18.68
C SER A 65 -5.51 -6.51 -17.74
N SER A 66 -4.99 -7.00 -16.61
CA SER A 66 -5.77 -7.53 -15.50
C SER A 66 -5.11 -7.16 -14.18
N LEU A 67 -5.95 -6.82 -13.21
CA LEU A 67 -5.56 -6.67 -11.81
C LEU A 67 -6.46 -7.61 -11.01
N PRO A 68 -5.95 -8.25 -9.95
CA PRO A 68 -6.82 -8.92 -9.00
C PRO A 68 -7.88 -7.95 -8.46
N ASP A 69 -9.07 -8.46 -8.18
CA ASP A 69 -10.13 -7.66 -7.56
C ASP A 69 -9.79 -7.40 -6.09
N PHE A 70 -9.09 -6.29 -5.84
CA PHE A 70 -8.72 -5.86 -4.51
C PHE A 70 -9.88 -5.07 -3.88
N LYS A 71 -10.44 -5.62 -2.80
CA LYS A 71 -11.47 -4.92 -2.03
C LYS A 71 -10.84 -3.88 -1.12
N CYS A 72 -11.04 -2.62 -1.47
CA CYS A 72 -10.71 -1.45 -0.66
C CYS A 72 -11.98 -0.61 -0.45
N PRO A 73 -12.20 -0.03 0.74
CA PRO A 73 -13.21 1.01 0.91
C PRO A 73 -12.79 2.30 0.20
N ASP A 74 -13.72 3.26 0.13
CA ASP A 74 -13.49 4.57 -0.51
C ASP A 74 -12.41 5.40 0.21
N GLU A 75 -12.20 5.18 1.51
CA GLU A 75 -11.17 5.86 2.30
C GLU A 75 -10.27 4.86 3.03
N ILE A 76 -8.96 5.06 2.93
CA ILE A 76 -7.95 4.21 3.58
C ILE A 76 -6.87 5.04 4.28
N ARG A 77 -6.24 4.46 5.29
CA ARG A 77 -5.11 5.08 5.99
C ARG A 77 -3.79 4.88 5.25
N PHE A 78 -2.91 5.86 5.37
CA PHE A 78 -1.49 5.69 5.02
C PHE A 78 -0.63 5.92 6.26
N LEU A 79 -0.33 4.83 6.98
CA LEU A 79 0.42 4.88 8.23
C LEU A 79 1.89 5.23 8.00
N ALA A 80 2.45 6.02 8.92
CA ALA A 80 3.89 6.19 9.05
C ALA A 80 4.52 4.86 9.45
N PHE A 81 5.61 4.48 8.77
CA PHE A 81 6.42 3.36 9.24
C PHE A 81 7.09 3.73 10.56
N ASN A 82 6.93 2.88 11.58
CA ASN A 82 7.61 3.05 12.86
C ASN A 82 8.20 1.71 13.34
N LEU A 83 9.28 1.77 14.13
CA LEU A 83 9.99 0.58 14.62
C LEU A 83 9.15 -0.32 15.53
N GLN A 84 8.04 0.18 16.09
CA GLN A 84 7.15 -0.67 16.89
C GLN A 84 6.37 -1.65 16.01
N MET A 85 6.16 -1.32 14.72
CA MET A 85 5.55 -2.23 13.75
C MET A 85 6.40 -3.49 13.53
N LEU A 86 7.73 -3.40 13.68
CA LEU A 86 8.64 -4.55 13.57
C LEU A 86 8.69 -5.41 14.86
N LYS A 87 8.47 -4.80 16.02
CA LYS A 87 8.59 -5.49 17.32
C LYS A 87 7.43 -6.45 17.60
N LYS A 88 6.26 -6.20 17.02
CA LYS A 88 5.08 -7.06 17.24
C LYS A 88 5.22 -8.45 16.63
N ASP A 89 5.92 -8.60 15.51
CA ASP A 89 6.19 -9.91 14.90
C ASP A 89 7.16 -10.76 15.75
N VAL A 90 8.06 -10.11 16.51
CA VAL A 90 8.98 -10.78 17.43
C VAL A 90 8.24 -11.32 18.66
N ILE A 91 7.25 -10.57 19.16
CA ILE A 91 6.48 -10.98 20.36
C ILE A 91 5.40 -12.02 19.98
N SER A 92 4.77 -11.94 18.81
CA SER A 92 3.83 -12.98 18.35
C SER A 92 4.53 -14.32 18.09
N ASN A 93 5.79 -14.30 17.65
CA ASN A 93 6.62 -15.51 17.54
C ASN A 93 7.19 -15.99 18.88
N SER A 94 7.25 -15.14 19.91
CA SER A 94 7.70 -15.54 21.26
C SER A 94 6.60 -16.23 22.08
N HIS A 95 5.32 -16.01 21.75
CA HIS A 95 4.21 -16.68 22.44
C HIS A 95 3.98 -18.15 22.04
N ASN A 96 4.71 -18.66 21.04
CA ASN A 96 4.70 -20.08 20.64
C ASN A 96 5.95 -20.86 21.08
N LEU A 97 6.79 -20.30 21.95
CA LEU A 97 7.98 -20.98 22.48
C LEU A 97 8.03 -20.95 24.02
N GLN A 98 6.94 -21.34 24.66
CA GLN A 98 6.96 -21.82 26.05
C GLN A 98 6.02 -23.01 26.18
N VAL A 99 6.48 -24.17 25.70
CA VAL A 99 6.06 -25.48 26.21
C VAL A 99 7.32 -26.15 26.73
N GLU A 100 7.56 -26.00 28.02
CA GLU A 100 8.12 -27.06 28.88
C GLU A 100 7.52 -26.88 30.28
#